data_AF-A0AAJ0HAV4-F1
#
_entry.id   AF-A0AAJ0HAV4-F1
#
_cell.length_a   1.000
_cell.length_b   1.000
_cell.length_c   1.000
_cell.angle_alpha   90.00
_cell.angle_beta   90.00
_cell.angle_gamma   90.00
#
_symmetry.space_group_name_H-M   'P 1'
#
loop_
_entity.id
_entity.type
_entity.pdbx_description
1 polymer ?
#
loop_
_entity_poly.entity_id
_entity_poly.type
_entity_poly.pdbx_seq_one_letter_code
_entity_poly.pdbx_strand_id
1 'polypeptide(L)'
;MGTREASHAGSWYEEDPIQLSSQLDEFLERVPNTLGESSVPIPGARVIIAPHAGYSYSGPCGAWAYKALDLRAAKRVFVLGPSHTYYLKGCALTTFDKYETPFGDLVVDNTVTEELRETGRFSNMPPRRDVEEHSLEMHLPYLWKRLEQTFGSDSSKFPPIIPILVGDGSVEQEKSFGELLAPYLRDPDNAFVVSSDFCHWGSRFSYRPQFSNGVIRNPDARGSVSTLEVQSDWFENTNSSEGPPIHEVIRVLDEMAMDAVKTGVHSDFYKTVQETQNTICGRHPIGVMMAALEMVAKGGPGNGKGKFEFVQYQRSNLVKRANDFSVSYASAYAII
;
A
#
# COMPACT_ATOMS: atom_id res chain seq x y z
N MET A 1 -3.38 -9.67 -25.60
CA MET A 1 -1.98 -9.96 -25.34
C MET A 1 -1.15 -8.90 -26.04
N GLY A 2 -0.51 -8.05 -25.24
CA GLY A 2 0.09 -6.76 -25.61
C GLY A 2 0.70 -6.11 -24.37
N THR A 3 1.27 -4.91 -24.53
CA THR A 3 1.87 -4.13 -23.43
C THR A 3 0.88 -3.08 -22.93
N ARG A 4 0.72 -2.97 -21.61
CA ARG A 4 0.03 -1.85 -20.96
C ARG A 4 0.99 -0.66 -20.91
N GLU A 5 0.60 0.45 -21.52
CA GLU A 5 1.43 1.67 -21.57
C GLU A 5 1.63 2.31 -20.19
N ALA A 6 2.74 3.03 -20.03
CA ALA A 6 3.08 3.83 -18.85
C ALA A 6 2.30 5.16 -18.83
N SER A 7 0.97 5.08 -18.79
CA SER A 7 0.05 6.22 -19.04
C SER A 7 0.15 7.38 -18.05
N HIS A 8 0.78 7.19 -16.89
CA HIS A 8 0.94 8.23 -15.86
C HIS A 8 2.36 8.84 -15.85
N ALA A 9 3.26 8.37 -16.71
CA ALA A 9 4.55 9.00 -16.95
C ALA A 9 4.36 10.45 -17.44
N GLY A 10 5.23 11.36 -17.00
CA GLY A 10 5.19 12.78 -17.35
C GLY A 10 4.17 13.60 -16.55
N SER A 11 3.36 12.97 -15.69
CA SER A 11 2.38 13.66 -14.84
C SER A 11 2.44 13.23 -13.37
N TRP A 12 2.53 11.94 -13.08
CA TRP A 12 2.65 11.42 -11.70
C TRP A 12 4.10 11.15 -11.30
N TYR A 13 4.96 10.89 -12.28
CA TYR A 13 6.40 10.69 -12.16
C TYR A 13 7.09 11.12 -13.46
N GLU A 14 8.41 11.31 -13.42
CA GLU A 14 9.19 11.75 -14.59
C GLU A 14 9.08 10.75 -15.75
N GLU A 15 8.82 11.23 -16.97
CA GLU A 15 8.82 10.38 -18.18
C GLU A 15 10.24 10.10 -18.70
N ASP A 16 11.19 11.01 -18.44
CA ASP A 16 12.57 10.84 -18.88
C ASP A 16 13.27 9.80 -17.97
N PRO A 17 13.78 8.69 -18.52
CA PRO A 17 14.34 7.61 -17.71
C PRO A 17 15.60 8.04 -16.94
N ILE A 18 16.38 8.98 -17.44
CA ILE A 18 17.60 9.44 -16.75
C ILE A 18 17.20 10.24 -15.51
N GLN A 19 16.26 11.18 -15.66
CA GLN A 19 15.74 11.98 -14.56
C GLN A 19 14.99 11.11 -13.54
N LEU A 20 14.16 10.18 -14.00
CA LEU A 20 13.44 9.25 -13.12
C LEU A 20 14.39 8.37 -12.33
N SER A 21 15.43 7.79 -12.96
CA SER A 21 16.42 6.98 -12.26
C SER A 21 17.13 7.81 -11.19
N SER A 22 17.59 9.03 -11.54
CA SER A 22 18.28 9.90 -10.60
C SER A 22 17.41 10.27 -9.40
N GLN A 23 16.12 10.56 -9.64
CA GLN A 23 15.17 10.88 -8.57
C GLN A 23 14.93 9.68 -7.64
N LEU A 24 14.75 8.49 -8.21
CA LEU A 24 14.56 7.27 -7.42
C LEU A 24 15.83 6.89 -6.62
N ASP A 25 17.01 7.04 -7.21
CA ASP A 25 18.29 6.83 -6.53
C ASP A 25 18.44 7.80 -5.34
N GLU A 26 18.16 9.10 -5.55
CA GLU A 26 18.19 10.09 -4.47
C GLU A 26 17.24 9.72 -3.31
N PHE A 27 16.02 9.29 -3.62
CA PHE A 27 15.07 8.88 -2.59
C PHE A 27 15.54 7.63 -1.84
N LEU A 28 16.09 6.63 -2.53
CA LEU A 28 16.61 5.40 -1.93
C LEU A 28 17.87 5.63 -1.09
N GLU A 29 18.74 6.55 -1.50
CA GLU A 29 19.98 6.91 -0.78
C GLU A 29 19.72 7.69 0.51
N ARG A 30 18.62 8.44 0.59
CA ARG A 30 18.19 9.13 1.82
C ARG A 30 17.71 8.19 2.91
N VAL A 31 17.35 6.95 2.58
CA VAL A 31 16.97 5.94 3.56
C VAL A 31 18.23 5.40 4.24
N PRO A 32 18.30 5.36 5.58
CA PRO A 32 19.45 4.80 6.29
C PRO A 32 19.74 3.35 5.85
N ASN A 33 21.02 2.96 5.85
CA ASN A 33 21.43 1.59 5.54
C ASN A 33 21.04 0.55 6.61
N THR A 34 20.38 0.99 7.68
CA THR A 34 19.83 0.16 8.75
C THR A 34 18.44 0.68 9.14
N LEU A 35 17.47 -0.21 9.31
CA LEU A 35 16.16 0.10 9.89
C LEU A 35 16.04 -0.67 11.21
N GLY A 36 15.95 0.05 12.32
CA GLY A 36 16.18 -0.53 13.65
C GLY A 36 17.60 -1.11 13.74
N GLU A 37 17.70 -2.37 14.15
CA GLU A 37 18.98 -3.08 14.28
C GLU A 37 19.38 -3.88 13.02
N SER A 38 18.55 -3.91 12.00
CA SER A 38 18.76 -4.71 10.78
C SER A 38 19.28 -3.87 9.62
N SER A 39 20.23 -4.41 8.85
CA SER A 39 20.66 -3.81 7.58
C SER A 39 19.59 -3.96 6.49
N VAL A 40 19.56 -3.03 5.54
CA VAL A 40 18.66 -3.10 4.38
C VAL A 40 19.32 -3.76 3.16
N PRO A 41 18.61 -4.60 2.38
CA PRO A 41 17.21 -5.01 2.60
C PRO A 41 17.06 -5.92 3.82
N ILE A 42 15.90 -5.82 4.48
CA ILE A 42 15.62 -6.55 5.72
C ILE A 42 15.48 -8.04 5.39
N PRO A 43 16.32 -8.94 5.93
CA PRO A 43 16.29 -10.34 5.55
C PRO A 43 14.91 -10.99 5.72
N GLY A 44 14.36 -11.52 4.64
CA GLY A 44 13.04 -12.16 4.64
C GLY A 44 11.85 -11.20 4.61
N ALA A 45 12.05 -9.88 4.55
CA ALA A 45 10.99 -8.91 4.30
C ALA A 45 10.52 -8.99 2.85
N ARG A 46 9.59 -9.92 2.60
CA ARG A 46 9.06 -10.23 1.25
C ARG A 46 7.74 -9.54 0.95
N VAL A 47 7.14 -8.85 1.91
CA VAL A 47 5.89 -8.09 1.72
C VAL A 47 6.13 -6.65 2.15
N ILE A 48 5.67 -5.68 1.35
CA ILE A 48 5.71 -4.27 1.71
C ILE A 48 4.36 -3.58 1.54
N ILE A 49 4.13 -2.53 2.32
CA ILE A 49 3.11 -1.50 2.04
C ILE A 49 3.85 -0.24 1.60
N ALA A 50 3.44 0.33 0.47
CA ALA A 50 4.01 1.56 -0.06
C ALA A 50 2.92 2.48 -0.64
N PRO A 51 3.10 3.81 -0.59
CA PRO A 51 2.15 4.78 -1.13
C PRO A 51 2.14 4.80 -2.67
N HIS A 52 1.08 5.36 -3.24
CA HIS A 52 0.88 5.49 -4.70
C HIS A 52 0.42 6.89 -5.14
N ALA A 53 0.60 7.94 -4.33
CA ALA A 53 0.53 9.29 -4.87
C ALA A 53 1.69 9.60 -5.85
N GLY A 54 1.65 10.76 -6.51
CA GLY A 54 2.73 11.25 -7.36
C GLY A 54 4.08 11.31 -6.63
N TYR A 55 5.17 11.00 -7.33
CA TYR A 55 6.51 10.83 -6.73
C TYR A 55 7.06 12.08 -6.04
N SER A 56 6.68 13.28 -6.50
CA SER A 56 7.03 14.54 -5.82
C SER A 56 6.48 14.64 -4.39
N TYR A 57 5.45 13.86 -4.06
CA TYR A 57 4.84 13.83 -2.73
C TYR A 57 5.23 12.58 -1.94
N SER A 58 4.94 11.40 -2.49
CA SER A 58 5.04 10.13 -1.75
C SER A 58 6.30 9.33 -2.05
N GLY A 59 7.06 9.69 -3.10
CA GLY A 59 8.28 9.00 -3.52
C GLY A 59 9.27 8.83 -2.36
N PRO A 60 9.66 9.90 -1.66
CA PRO A 60 10.55 9.81 -0.49
C PRO A 60 10.04 8.87 0.62
N CYS A 61 8.72 8.79 0.83
CA CYS A 61 8.15 7.84 1.78
C CYS A 61 8.28 6.40 1.25
N GLY A 62 7.84 6.15 0.02
CA GLY A 62 7.87 4.82 -0.61
C GLY A 62 9.26 4.19 -0.69
N ALA A 63 10.31 5.01 -0.80
CA ALA A 63 11.70 4.55 -0.75
C ALA A 63 12.00 3.67 0.48
N TRP A 64 11.40 3.95 1.64
CA TRP A 64 11.62 3.19 2.87
C TRP A 64 11.12 1.74 2.76
N ALA A 65 9.93 1.55 2.18
CA ALA A 65 9.40 0.22 1.89
C ALA A 65 10.28 -0.53 0.89
N TYR A 66 10.63 0.10 -0.23
CA TYR A 66 11.46 -0.53 -1.26
C TYR A 66 12.89 -0.83 -0.81
N LYS A 67 13.47 -0.02 0.08
CA LYS A 67 14.76 -0.35 0.70
C LYS A 67 14.66 -1.55 1.62
N ALA A 68 13.57 -1.68 2.38
CA ALA A 68 13.36 -2.83 3.25
C ALA A 68 13.13 -4.13 2.46
N LEU A 69 12.49 -4.07 1.28
CA LEU A 69 12.11 -5.21 0.46
C LEU A 69 13.31 -6.08 0.05
N ASP A 70 13.27 -7.35 0.43
CA ASP A 70 14.26 -8.37 0.09
C ASP A 70 13.82 -9.18 -1.14
N LEU A 71 14.46 -8.89 -2.27
CA LEU A 71 14.19 -9.54 -3.56
C LEU A 71 15.22 -10.62 -3.91
N ARG A 72 16.19 -10.94 -3.04
CA ARG A 72 17.34 -11.79 -3.41
C ARG A 72 16.94 -13.20 -3.90
N ALA A 73 15.84 -13.74 -3.38
CA ALA A 73 15.29 -15.04 -3.78
C ALA A 73 14.06 -14.92 -4.71
N ALA A 74 13.61 -13.70 -5.01
CA ALA A 74 12.35 -13.48 -5.71
C ALA A 74 12.42 -14.00 -7.15
N LYS A 75 11.53 -14.94 -7.48
CA LYS A 75 11.20 -15.39 -8.83
C LYS A 75 9.90 -14.78 -9.34
N ARG A 76 9.06 -14.22 -8.45
CA ARG A 76 7.82 -13.52 -8.82
C ARG A 76 7.52 -12.38 -7.87
N VAL A 77 6.89 -11.31 -8.38
CA VAL A 77 6.46 -10.18 -7.56
C VAL A 77 4.98 -9.89 -7.79
N PHE A 78 4.16 -10.08 -6.77
CA PHE A 78 2.75 -9.71 -6.79
C PHE A 78 2.61 -8.23 -6.48
N VAL A 79 1.77 -7.51 -7.22
CA VAL A 79 1.48 -6.09 -6.99
C VAL A 79 -0.02 -5.95 -6.79
N LEU A 80 -0.44 -5.66 -5.56
CA LEU A 80 -1.84 -5.49 -5.19
C LEU A 80 -2.13 -4.00 -5.05
N GLY A 81 -3.13 -3.49 -5.78
CA GLY A 81 -3.54 -2.10 -5.64
C GLY A 81 -5.05 -1.90 -5.66
N PRO A 82 -5.57 -0.82 -5.05
CA PRO A 82 -6.99 -0.53 -5.03
C PRO A 82 -7.50 -0.03 -6.39
N SER A 83 -8.77 -0.29 -6.71
CA SER A 83 -9.41 0.32 -7.89
C SER A 83 -9.95 1.72 -7.60
N HIS A 84 -9.52 2.70 -8.40
CA HIS A 84 -10.00 4.09 -8.42
C HIS A 84 -10.82 4.43 -9.67
N THR A 85 -10.61 3.72 -10.77
CA THR A 85 -11.16 4.11 -12.09
C THR A 85 -12.54 3.53 -12.40
N TYR A 86 -12.96 2.49 -11.69
CA TYR A 86 -14.29 1.91 -11.81
C TYR A 86 -14.70 1.19 -10.53
N TYR A 87 -16.00 0.96 -10.34
CA TYR A 87 -16.46 0.10 -9.27
C TYR A 87 -16.08 -1.35 -9.57
N LEU A 88 -15.23 -1.91 -8.73
CA LEU A 88 -14.84 -3.31 -8.75
C LEU A 88 -15.33 -3.96 -7.43
N LYS A 89 -16.02 -5.09 -7.53
CA LYS A 89 -16.31 -5.96 -6.40
C LYS A 89 -15.39 -7.17 -6.43
N GLY A 90 -14.65 -7.42 -5.35
CA GLY A 90 -13.61 -8.46 -5.31
C GLY A 90 -12.35 -8.06 -6.06
N CYS A 91 -11.65 -9.02 -6.67
CA CYS A 91 -10.37 -8.78 -7.35
C CYS A 91 -10.47 -8.97 -8.87
N ALA A 92 -9.58 -8.29 -9.59
CA ALA A 92 -9.42 -8.41 -11.03
C ALA A 92 -7.95 -8.66 -11.40
N LEU A 93 -7.74 -9.33 -12.53
CA LEU A 93 -6.42 -9.65 -13.09
C LEU A 93 -6.26 -8.96 -14.45
N THR A 94 -5.02 -8.56 -14.75
CA THR A 94 -4.70 -7.96 -16.04
C THR A 94 -4.93 -8.93 -17.20
N THR A 95 -5.07 -8.38 -18.40
CA THR A 95 -5.10 -9.12 -19.68
C THR A 95 -3.92 -8.77 -20.59
N PHE A 96 -3.00 -7.93 -20.10
CA PHE A 96 -1.74 -7.59 -20.77
C PHE A 96 -0.64 -8.58 -20.38
N ASP A 97 0.35 -8.76 -21.25
CA ASP A 97 1.50 -9.64 -21.00
C ASP A 97 2.67 -8.88 -20.37
N LYS A 98 2.62 -7.56 -20.42
CA LYS A 98 3.68 -6.66 -19.99
C LYS A 98 3.12 -5.34 -19.51
N TYR A 99 3.80 -4.73 -18.56
CA TYR A 99 3.56 -3.35 -18.14
C TYR A 99 4.80 -2.53 -18.48
N GLU A 100 4.62 -1.49 -19.29
CA GLU A 100 5.66 -0.56 -19.66
C GLU A 100 6.07 0.29 -18.44
N THR A 101 7.36 0.63 -18.38
CA THR A 101 7.92 1.69 -17.54
C THR A 101 8.85 2.55 -18.42
N PRO A 102 9.22 3.78 -18.01
CA PRO A 102 10.21 4.56 -18.74
C PRO A 102 11.55 3.86 -18.96
N PHE A 103 11.88 2.85 -18.14
CA PHE A 103 13.11 2.08 -18.26
C PHE A 103 12.99 0.86 -19.19
N GLY A 104 11.77 0.43 -19.50
CA GLY A 104 11.45 -0.78 -20.25
C GLY A 104 10.27 -1.56 -19.67
N ASP A 105 9.97 -2.72 -20.26
CA ASP A 105 8.81 -3.53 -19.90
C ASP A 105 9.08 -4.49 -18.73
N LEU A 106 8.17 -4.55 -17.76
CA LEU A 106 8.06 -5.65 -16.80
C LEU A 106 7.11 -6.72 -17.36
N VAL A 107 7.56 -7.98 -17.38
CA VAL A 107 6.79 -9.12 -17.90
C VAL A 107 5.78 -9.61 -16.86
N VAL A 108 4.55 -9.92 -17.29
CA VAL A 108 3.52 -10.53 -16.45
C VAL A 108 3.71 -12.06 -16.40
N ASP A 109 3.60 -12.65 -15.22
CA ASP A 109 3.57 -14.11 -15.07
C ASP A 109 2.20 -14.64 -15.52
N ASN A 110 2.08 -14.93 -16.82
CA ASN A 110 0.85 -15.43 -17.42
C ASN A 110 0.44 -16.80 -16.86
N THR A 111 1.38 -17.63 -16.40
CA THR A 111 1.09 -18.94 -15.81
C THR A 111 0.34 -18.75 -14.49
N VAL A 112 0.91 -18.00 -13.56
CA VAL A 112 0.27 -17.73 -12.26
C VAL A 112 -0.99 -16.89 -12.41
N THR A 113 -1.00 -15.94 -13.35
CA THR A 113 -2.19 -15.13 -13.62
C THR A 113 -3.35 -16.02 -14.11
N GLU A 114 -3.08 -17.02 -14.96
CA GLU A 114 -4.12 -17.95 -15.41
C GLU A 114 -4.53 -18.94 -14.32
N GLU A 115 -3.60 -19.45 -13.50
CA GLU A 115 -3.93 -20.25 -12.31
C GLU A 115 -4.92 -19.52 -11.39
N LEU A 116 -4.67 -18.23 -11.11
CA LEU A 116 -5.58 -17.40 -10.34
C LEU A 116 -6.92 -17.20 -11.06
N ARG A 117 -6.92 -17.03 -12.38
CA ARG A 117 -8.14 -16.87 -13.19
C ARG A 117 -9.01 -18.13 -13.15
N GLU A 118 -8.40 -19.31 -13.23
CA GLU A 118 -9.07 -20.62 -13.20
C GLU A 118 -9.79 -20.91 -11.87
N THR A 119 -9.44 -20.22 -10.79
CA THR A 119 -10.22 -20.28 -9.54
C THR A 119 -11.67 -19.80 -9.71
N GLY A 120 -11.95 -19.03 -10.76
CA GLY A 120 -13.25 -18.39 -11.01
C GLY A 120 -13.58 -17.25 -10.04
N ARG A 121 -12.61 -16.82 -9.22
CA ARG A 121 -12.79 -15.80 -8.18
C ARG A 121 -12.33 -14.41 -8.61
N PHE A 122 -11.51 -14.33 -9.67
CA PHE A 122 -10.99 -13.09 -10.22
C PHE A 122 -11.70 -12.73 -11.52
N SER A 123 -12.08 -11.46 -11.65
CA SER A 123 -12.57 -10.92 -12.91
C SER A 123 -11.40 -10.46 -13.80
N ASN A 124 -11.67 -10.15 -15.07
CA ASN A 124 -10.68 -9.52 -15.94
C ASN A 124 -10.77 -8.00 -15.79
N MET A 125 -9.63 -7.33 -15.65
CA MET A 125 -9.59 -5.88 -15.75
C MET A 125 -10.00 -5.47 -17.17
N PRO A 126 -10.94 -4.52 -17.35
CA PRO A 126 -11.17 -3.94 -18.67
C PRO A 126 -9.89 -3.24 -19.13
N PRO A 127 -9.34 -3.51 -20.33
CA PRO A 127 -8.01 -2.99 -20.73
C PRO A 127 -7.86 -1.48 -20.59
N ARG A 128 -8.89 -0.71 -20.96
CA ARG A 128 -8.90 0.74 -20.80
C ARG A 128 -8.82 1.17 -19.33
N ARG A 129 -9.51 0.45 -18.43
CA ARG A 129 -9.51 0.77 -16.99
C ARG A 129 -8.20 0.35 -16.31
N ASP A 130 -7.57 -0.70 -16.82
CA ASP A 130 -6.23 -1.12 -16.38
C ASP A 130 -5.21 0.00 -16.71
N VAL A 131 -5.21 0.51 -17.95
CA VAL A 131 -4.37 1.65 -18.35
C VAL A 131 -4.68 2.90 -17.50
N GLU A 132 -5.96 3.28 -17.35
CA GLU A 132 -6.35 4.47 -16.56
C GLU A 132 -6.01 4.35 -15.05
N GLU A 133 -5.76 3.15 -14.52
CA GLU A 133 -5.52 2.93 -13.09
C GLU A 133 -4.06 3.19 -12.71
N HIS A 134 -3.82 4.05 -11.73
CA HIS A 134 -2.46 4.42 -11.32
C HIS A 134 -1.94 3.58 -10.16
N SER A 135 -2.80 2.97 -9.34
CA SER A 135 -2.36 2.35 -8.09
C SER A 135 -1.35 1.22 -8.28
N LEU A 136 -1.41 0.51 -9.40
CA LEU A 136 -0.43 -0.53 -9.76
C LEU A 136 0.81 0.10 -10.42
N GLU A 137 0.60 1.08 -11.29
CA GLU A 137 1.65 1.72 -12.09
C GLU A 137 2.69 2.46 -11.24
N MET A 138 2.24 3.12 -10.17
CA MET A 138 3.11 3.87 -9.26
C MET A 138 4.13 3.02 -8.51
N HIS A 139 4.03 1.69 -8.60
CA HIS A 139 5.01 0.76 -8.02
C HIS A 139 6.06 0.27 -9.01
N LEU A 140 5.81 0.43 -10.32
CA LEU A 140 6.62 -0.23 -11.35
C LEU A 140 8.01 0.41 -11.51
N PRO A 141 8.17 1.75 -11.54
CA PRO A 141 9.50 2.33 -11.63
C PRO A 141 10.38 2.02 -10.41
N TYR A 142 9.80 2.06 -9.21
CA TYR A 142 10.51 1.66 -7.98
C TYR A 142 10.90 0.19 -8.01
N LEU A 143 9.97 -0.68 -8.42
CA LEU A 143 10.23 -2.11 -8.53
C LEU A 143 11.34 -2.38 -9.56
N TRP A 144 11.25 -1.80 -10.75
CA TRP A 144 12.31 -1.87 -11.76
C TRP A 144 13.67 -1.53 -11.17
N LYS A 145 13.76 -0.40 -10.45
CA LYS A 145 15.02 0.05 -9.86
C LYS A 145 15.57 -0.94 -8.82
N ARG A 146 14.71 -1.51 -7.99
CA ARG A 146 15.12 -2.53 -7.00
C ARG A 146 15.48 -3.87 -7.65
N LEU A 147 14.84 -4.23 -8.76
CA LEU A 147 15.20 -5.40 -9.55
C LEU A 147 16.55 -5.22 -10.23
N GLU A 148 16.81 -4.06 -10.84
CA GLU A 148 18.14 -3.72 -11.39
C GLU A 148 19.23 -3.85 -10.33
N GLN A 149 19.02 -3.28 -9.13
CA GLN A 149 19.98 -3.33 -8.03
C GLN A 149 20.21 -4.77 -7.50
N THR A 150 19.27 -5.69 -7.71
CA THR A 150 19.34 -7.07 -7.18
C THR A 150 19.84 -8.07 -8.23
N PHE A 151 19.38 -7.94 -9.47
CA PHE A 151 19.60 -8.91 -10.56
C PHE A 151 20.53 -8.38 -11.67
N GLY A 152 20.95 -7.11 -11.60
CA GLY A 152 21.76 -6.42 -12.60
C GLY A 152 20.90 -5.78 -13.71
N SER A 153 21.54 -5.10 -14.66
CA SER A 153 20.83 -4.33 -15.71
C SER A 153 20.21 -5.17 -16.85
N ASP A 154 20.36 -6.49 -16.83
CA ASP A 154 19.75 -7.39 -17.81
C ASP A 154 18.32 -7.73 -17.37
N SER A 155 17.34 -7.00 -17.91
CA SER A 155 15.93 -7.15 -17.53
C SER A 155 15.34 -8.51 -17.86
N SER A 156 15.98 -9.33 -18.70
CA SER A 156 15.54 -10.72 -18.95
C SER A 156 15.66 -11.62 -17.70
N LYS A 157 16.44 -11.19 -16.69
CA LYS A 157 16.60 -11.87 -15.40
C LYS A 157 15.61 -11.40 -14.35
N PHE A 158 14.81 -10.37 -14.65
CA PHE A 158 13.86 -9.85 -13.68
C PHE A 158 12.73 -10.86 -13.45
N PRO A 159 12.33 -11.09 -12.19
CA PRO A 159 11.15 -11.88 -11.89
C PRO A 159 9.92 -11.22 -12.53
N PRO A 160 9.03 -12.00 -13.18
CA PRO A 160 7.78 -11.47 -13.68
C PRO A 160 6.88 -10.97 -12.55
N ILE A 161 5.96 -10.07 -12.91
CA ILE A 161 4.99 -9.47 -12.00
C ILE A 161 3.61 -10.12 -12.12
N ILE A 162 2.82 -10.05 -11.05
CA ILE A 162 1.41 -10.46 -11.03
C ILE A 162 0.58 -9.27 -10.55
N PRO A 163 0.06 -8.43 -11.48
CA PRO A 163 -0.78 -7.29 -11.13
C PRO A 163 -2.19 -7.74 -10.73
N ILE A 164 -2.62 -7.37 -9.52
CA ILE A 164 -3.93 -7.69 -8.98
C ILE A 164 -4.60 -6.38 -8.53
N LEU A 165 -5.72 -6.05 -9.16
CA LEU A 165 -6.54 -4.93 -8.74
C LEU A 165 -7.56 -5.43 -7.73
N VAL A 166 -7.65 -4.74 -6.59
CA VAL A 166 -8.51 -5.10 -5.46
C VAL A 166 -9.58 -4.02 -5.32
N GLY A 167 -10.82 -4.43 -5.46
CA GLY A 167 -11.98 -3.56 -5.31
C GLY A 167 -12.57 -3.62 -3.90
N ASP A 168 -13.85 -3.25 -3.82
CA ASP A 168 -14.68 -3.33 -2.63
C ASP A 168 -14.94 -4.80 -2.24
N GLY A 169 -14.89 -5.09 -0.94
CA GLY A 169 -15.06 -6.44 -0.42
C GLY A 169 -15.45 -6.48 1.06
N SER A 170 -16.29 -7.45 1.44
CA SER A 170 -16.57 -7.78 2.84
C SER A 170 -15.39 -8.47 3.53
N VAL A 171 -15.44 -8.58 4.85
CA VAL A 171 -14.46 -9.35 5.66
C VAL A 171 -14.25 -10.76 5.09
N GLU A 172 -15.33 -11.45 4.74
CA GLU A 172 -15.29 -12.82 4.21
C GLU A 172 -14.66 -12.85 2.81
N GLN A 173 -14.92 -11.83 1.99
CA GLN A 173 -14.31 -11.72 0.67
C GLN A 173 -12.80 -11.48 0.79
N GLU A 174 -12.36 -10.54 1.64
CA GLU A 174 -10.94 -10.28 1.89
C GLU A 174 -10.22 -11.53 2.40
N LYS A 175 -10.80 -12.24 3.38
CA LYS A 175 -10.28 -13.51 3.87
C LYS A 175 -10.19 -14.56 2.78
N SER A 176 -11.22 -14.70 1.96
CA SER A 176 -11.24 -15.67 0.88
C SER A 176 -10.19 -15.38 -0.21
N PHE A 177 -9.90 -14.11 -0.51
CA PHE A 177 -8.77 -13.78 -1.40
C PHE A 177 -7.42 -13.99 -0.70
N GLY A 178 -7.32 -13.70 0.60
CA GLY A 178 -6.14 -14.03 1.39
C GLY A 178 -5.83 -15.54 1.38
N GLU A 179 -6.85 -16.40 1.46
CA GLU A 179 -6.73 -17.85 1.33
C GLU A 179 -6.15 -18.28 -0.02
N LEU A 180 -6.59 -17.64 -1.12
CA LEU A 180 -6.09 -17.91 -2.47
C LEU A 180 -4.62 -17.47 -2.64
N LEU A 181 -4.19 -16.40 -1.97
CA LEU A 181 -2.83 -15.89 -2.04
C LEU A 181 -1.86 -16.55 -1.04
N ALA A 182 -2.37 -17.19 0.02
CA ALA A 182 -1.56 -17.81 1.07
C ALA A 182 -0.56 -18.87 0.55
N PRO A 183 -0.86 -19.74 -0.43
CA PRO A 183 0.13 -20.65 -1.01
C PRO A 183 1.33 -19.91 -1.63
N TYR A 184 1.06 -18.84 -2.39
CA TYR A 184 2.10 -18.01 -3.00
C TYR A 184 2.90 -17.24 -1.94
N LEU A 185 2.26 -16.83 -0.83
CA LEU A 185 2.95 -16.17 0.27
C LEU A 185 3.90 -17.10 1.05
N ARG A 186 3.54 -18.39 1.19
CA ARG A 186 4.39 -19.41 1.83
C ARG A 186 5.63 -19.76 1.01
N ASP A 187 5.53 -19.69 -0.31
CA ASP A 187 6.65 -19.92 -1.21
C ASP A 187 7.71 -18.81 -1.00
N PRO A 188 8.94 -19.15 -0.57
CA PRO A 188 10.00 -18.18 -0.32
C PRO A 188 10.47 -17.44 -1.57
N ASP A 189 10.12 -17.93 -2.76
CA ASP A 189 10.50 -17.35 -4.03
C ASP A 189 9.57 -16.21 -4.48
N ASN A 190 8.55 -15.84 -3.69
CA ASN A 190 7.61 -14.78 -4.03
C ASN A 190 7.79 -13.55 -3.13
N ALA A 191 7.58 -12.37 -3.71
CA ALA A 191 7.48 -11.09 -3.00
C ALA A 191 6.15 -10.38 -3.34
N PHE A 192 5.73 -9.45 -2.48
CA PHE A 192 4.45 -8.77 -2.57
C PHE A 192 4.60 -7.28 -2.30
N VAL A 193 4.00 -6.46 -3.17
CA VAL A 193 3.84 -5.02 -2.99
C VAL A 193 2.36 -4.73 -2.78
N VAL A 194 2.03 -4.11 -1.64
CA VAL A 194 0.67 -3.69 -1.29
C VAL A 194 0.60 -2.17 -1.41
N SER A 195 -0.22 -1.70 -2.33
CA SER A 195 -0.36 -0.30 -2.66
C SER A 195 -1.39 0.39 -1.74
N SER A 196 -0.96 1.40 -0.99
CA SER A 196 -1.88 2.23 -0.19
C SER A 196 -1.29 3.57 0.21
N ASP A 197 -2.01 4.65 -0.09
CA ASP A 197 -1.98 5.87 0.70
C ASP A 197 -2.86 5.70 1.96
N PHE A 198 -2.68 6.57 2.94
CA PHE A 198 -3.42 6.60 4.21
C PHE A 198 -4.46 7.73 4.19
N CYS A 199 -4.76 8.43 5.30
CA CYS A 199 -5.84 9.41 5.35
C CYS A 199 -5.80 10.46 4.22
N HIS A 200 -6.88 10.54 3.45
CA HIS A 200 -7.22 11.63 2.53
C HIS A 200 -8.15 12.62 3.26
N TRP A 201 -7.55 13.61 3.94
CA TRP A 201 -8.31 14.59 4.72
C TRP A 201 -8.65 15.83 3.88
N GLY A 202 -9.91 16.30 3.97
CA GLY A 202 -10.35 17.55 3.38
C GLY A 202 -11.76 17.47 2.78
N SER A 203 -12.35 18.63 2.50
CA SER A 203 -13.71 18.71 1.93
C SER A 203 -13.82 17.99 0.59
N ARG A 204 -12.76 18.03 -0.24
CA ARG A 204 -12.69 17.33 -1.52
C ARG A 204 -12.81 15.80 -1.41
N PHE A 205 -12.54 15.26 -0.22
CA PHE A 205 -12.63 13.83 0.07
C PHE A 205 -13.87 13.48 0.89
N SER A 206 -14.71 14.47 1.24
CA SER A 206 -15.84 14.30 2.17
C SER A 206 -15.43 13.65 3.51
N TYR A 207 -14.22 13.97 3.97
CA TYR A 207 -13.65 13.41 5.19
C TYR A 207 -12.90 14.49 5.96
N ARG A 208 -13.53 15.02 7.00
CA ARG A 208 -12.98 16.09 7.85
C ARG A 208 -13.20 15.80 9.33
N PRO A 209 -12.74 14.65 9.86
CA PRO A 209 -12.82 14.38 11.29
C PRO A 209 -12.24 15.54 12.11
N GLN A 210 -12.98 15.94 13.13
CA GLN A 210 -12.65 17.01 14.07
C GLN A 210 -12.72 16.47 15.50
N PHE A 211 -11.81 16.92 16.35
CA PHE A 211 -11.86 16.62 17.77
C PHE A 211 -12.68 17.68 18.51
N SER A 212 -13.58 17.24 19.38
CA SER A 212 -14.31 18.10 20.30
C SER A 212 -14.73 17.31 21.53
N ASN A 213 -14.46 17.83 22.72
CA ASN A 213 -14.87 17.25 24.02
C ASN A 213 -14.48 15.76 24.20
N GLY A 214 -13.25 15.37 23.82
CA GLY A 214 -12.77 13.99 23.96
C GLY A 214 -13.24 13.03 22.86
N VAL A 215 -13.94 13.54 21.84
CA VAL A 215 -14.53 12.72 20.79
C VAL A 215 -14.07 13.20 19.42
N ILE A 216 -13.75 12.27 18.53
CA ILE A 216 -13.54 12.56 17.10
C ILE A 216 -14.85 12.33 16.35
N ARG A 217 -15.27 13.34 15.57
CA ARG A 217 -16.47 13.29 14.72
C ARG A 217 -16.15 13.77 13.33
N ASN A 218 -16.56 13.02 12.32
CA ASN A 218 -16.55 13.50 10.94
C ASN A 218 -17.91 14.17 10.62
N PRO A 219 -17.96 15.50 10.43
CA PRO A 219 -19.20 16.20 10.11
C PRO A 219 -19.73 15.86 8.70
N ASP A 220 -18.87 15.32 7.83
CA ASP A 220 -19.24 14.94 6.46
C ASP A 220 -19.71 13.47 6.35
N ALA A 221 -19.70 12.72 7.45
CA ALA A 221 -20.14 11.33 7.47
C ALA A 221 -21.63 11.22 7.12
N ARG A 222 -21.97 10.38 6.15
CA ARG A 222 -23.37 10.06 5.81
C ARG A 222 -23.86 8.90 6.68
N GLY A 223 -24.84 9.14 7.57
CA GLY A 223 -25.48 8.11 8.41
C GLY A 223 -25.33 8.34 9.91
N SER A 224 -25.65 7.33 10.73
CA SER A 224 -25.41 7.38 12.18
C SER A 224 -23.90 7.45 12.42
N VAL A 225 -23.42 8.64 12.82
CA VAL A 225 -22.00 8.90 13.08
C VAL A 225 -21.52 7.95 14.19
N SER A 226 -20.53 7.10 13.90
CA SER A 226 -19.73 6.49 14.95
C SER A 226 -18.95 7.61 15.62
N THR A 227 -19.39 8.02 16.81
CA THR A 227 -18.57 8.84 17.70
C THR A 227 -17.43 7.98 18.20
N LEU A 228 -16.20 8.29 17.79
CA LEU A 228 -15.02 7.68 18.38
C LEU A 228 -14.70 8.44 19.66
N GLU A 229 -15.03 7.82 20.79
CA GLU A 229 -14.48 8.25 22.07
C GLU A 229 -12.98 7.95 22.07
N VAL A 230 -12.17 8.99 22.17
CA VAL A 230 -10.71 8.84 22.30
C VAL A 230 -10.40 9.02 23.77
N GLN A 231 -9.65 8.08 24.37
CA GLN A 231 -9.23 8.23 25.76
C GLN A 231 -8.42 9.54 25.90
N SER A 232 -8.59 10.23 27.04
CA SER A 232 -7.94 11.50 27.35
C SER A 232 -6.41 11.47 27.25
N ASP A 233 -5.85 10.29 27.51
CA ASP A 233 -4.42 10.02 27.71
C ASP A 233 -3.63 10.17 26.39
N TRP A 234 -4.34 10.18 25.25
CA TRP A 234 -3.80 10.34 23.90
C TRP A 234 -3.41 11.80 23.58
N PHE A 235 -3.94 12.76 24.34
CA PHE A 235 -3.76 14.20 24.14
C PHE A 235 -3.03 14.88 25.29
N GLU A 236 -2.17 14.16 26.03
CA GLU A 236 -1.45 14.58 27.25
C GLU A 236 -0.62 15.88 27.15
N ASN A 237 -0.70 16.63 26.05
CA ASN A 237 -0.06 17.94 25.92
C ASN A 237 -0.91 19.04 25.27
N THR A 238 -2.24 18.92 25.23
CA THR A 238 -3.09 20.04 24.77
C THR A 238 -3.63 20.86 25.94
N ASN A 239 -2.81 21.77 26.45
CA ASN A 239 -3.22 22.82 27.40
C ASN A 239 -4.17 23.88 26.78
N SER A 240 -4.88 23.57 25.68
CA SER A 240 -5.74 24.50 24.97
C SER A 240 -7.21 24.17 25.19
N SER A 241 -8.02 25.20 25.41
CA SER A 241 -9.49 25.10 25.41
C SER A 241 -10.07 24.81 24.01
N GLU A 242 -9.22 24.71 22.99
CA GLU A 242 -9.56 24.57 21.57
C GLU A 242 -9.33 23.16 20.99
N GLY A 243 -8.72 22.24 21.76
CA GLY A 243 -8.38 20.89 21.29
C GLY A 243 -7.09 20.82 20.44
N PRO A 244 -6.74 19.64 19.91
CA PRO A 244 -5.53 19.41 19.12
C PRO A 244 -5.65 20.04 17.72
N PRO A 245 -4.53 20.42 17.08
CA PRO A 245 -4.51 20.82 15.67
C PRO A 245 -5.08 19.71 14.76
N ILE A 246 -5.67 20.10 13.62
CA ILE A 246 -6.28 19.15 12.67
C ILE A 246 -5.29 18.08 12.21
N HIS A 247 -4.04 18.46 11.91
CA HIS A 247 -3.02 17.51 11.50
C HIS A 247 -2.72 16.44 12.58
N GLU A 248 -2.86 16.75 13.87
CA GLU A 248 -2.71 15.77 14.93
C GLU A 248 -3.89 14.79 14.98
N VAL A 249 -5.11 15.26 14.70
CA VAL A 249 -6.27 14.37 14.53
C VAL A 249 -6.03 13.40 13.37
N ILE A 250 -5.49 13.89 12.24
CA ILE A 250 -5.12 13.04 11.10
C ILE A 250 -4.07 12.00 11.50
N ARG A 251 -3.00 12.43 12.20
CA ARG A 251 -1.94 11.52 12.67
C ARG A 251 -2.51 10.40 13.54
N VAL A 252 -3.35 10.74 14.51
CA VAL A 252 -3.96 9.76 15.42
C VAL A 252 -4.80 8.73 14.65
N LEU A 253 -5.61 9.17 13.69
CA LEU A 253 -6.45 8.26 12.90
C LEU A 253 -5.62 7.32 12.01
N ASP A 254 -4.50 7.80 11.47
CA ASP A 254 -3.56 6.95 10.74
C ASP A 254 -2.81 6.01 11.68
N GLU A 255 -2.35 6.48 12.84
CA GLU A 255 -1.69 5.66 13.85
C GLU A 255 -2.61 4.54 14.37
N MET A 256 -3.89 4.81 14.61
CA MET A 256 -4.87 3.78 14.97
C MET A 256 -4.93 2.68 13.89
N ALA A 257 -4.98 3.06 12.61
CA ALA A 257 -5.00 2.11 11.52
C ALA A 257 -3.67 1.34 11.41
N MET A 258 -2.53 2.02 11.52
CA MET A 258 -1.20 1.40 11.51
C MET A 258 -1.01 0.45 12.71
N ASP A 259 -1.49 0.82 13.90
CA ASP A 259 -1.49 -0.01 15.11
C ASP A 259 -2.33 -1.27 14.91
N ALA A 260 -3.53 -1.13 14.34
CA ALA A 260 -4.38 -2.26 14.00
C ALA A 260 -3.71 -3.18 12.97
N VAL A 261 -2.99 -2.64 11.98
CA VAL A 261 -2.18 -3.43 11.03
C VAL A 261 -1.05 -4.18 11.75
N LYS A 262 -0.33 -3.54 12.69
CA LYS A 262 0.76 -4.14 13.47
C LYS A 262 0.31 -5.31 14.36
N THR A 263 -0.98 -5.39 14.72
CA THR A 263 -1.50 -6.55 15.48
C THR A 263 -1.29 -7.88 14.74
N GLY A 264 -1.29 -7.84 13.40
CA GLY A 264 -1.32 -9.03 12.54
C GLY A 264 -2.68 -9.74 12.50
N VAL A 265 -3.74 -9.11 13.01
CA VAL A 265 -5.10 -9.66 13.05
C VAL A 265 -5.96 -8.88 12.06
N HIS A 266 -6.42 -9.56 11.00
CA HIS A 266 -7.21 -8.94 9.93
C HIS A 266 -8.44 -8.19 10.44
N SER A 267 -9.18 -8.79 11.37
CA SER A 267 -10.42 -8.21 11.90
C SER A 267 -10.20 -6.92 12.70
N ASP A 268 -9.04 -6.75 13.32
CA ASP A 268 -8.73 -5.56 14.11
C ASP A 268 -8.59 -4.36 13.17
N PHE A 269 -7.83 -4.51 12.08
CA PHE A 269 -7.71 -3.48 11.05
C PHE A 269 -9.05 -3.15 10.38
N TYR A 270 -9.81 -4.16 9.96
CA TYR A 270 -11.12 -3.95 9.33
C TYR A 270 -12.06 -3.16 10.26
N LYS A 271 -12.13 -3.55 11.54
CA LYS A 271 -12.95 -2.87 12.55
C LYS A 271 -12.49 -1.44 12.76
N THR A 272 -11.18 -1.19 12.90
CA THR A 272 -10.65 0.17 13.08
C THR A 272 -11.00 1.07 11.89
N VAL A 273 -10.86 0.60 10.65
CA VAL A 273 -11.23 1.39 9.47
C VAL A 273 -12.73 1.65 9.43
N GLN A 274 -13.57 0.67 9.79
CA GLN A 274 -15.02 0.85 9.86
C GLN A 274 -15.44 1.87 10.93
N GLU A 275 -14.85 1.81 12.11
CA GLU A 275 -15.15 2.71 13.23
C GLU A 275 -14.67 4.13 12.97
N THR A 276 -13.44 4.27 12.46
CA THR A 276 -12.81 5.57 12.15
C THR A 276 -13.33 6.20 10.88
N GLN A 277 -13.83 5.39 9.95
CA GLN A 277 -14.09 5.78 8.57
C GLN A 277 -12.85 6.35 7.86
N ASN A 278 -11.64 6.02 8.33
CA ASN A 278 -10.41 6.56 7.76
C ASN A 278 -10.32 6.20 6.27
N THR A 279 -10.10 7.23 5.44
CA THR A 279 -10.08 7.16 3.98
C THR A 279 -8.81 6.52 3.40
N ILE A 280 -8.36 5.40 3.97
CA ILE A 280 -7.23 4.61 3.48
C ILE A 280 -7.65 3.97 2.16
N CYS A 281 -7.04 4.39 1.05
CA CYS A 281 -7.45 3.95 -0.30
C CYS A 281 -7.15 2.46 -0.52
N GLY A 282 -6.01 1.97 -0.02
CA GLY A 282 -5.59 0.57 -0.10
C GLY A 282 -6.08 -0.31 1.06
N ARG A 283 -7.13 0.08 1.79
CA ARG A 283 -7.67 -0.72 2.91
C ARG A 283 -8.00 -2.17 2.51
N HIS A 284 -8.52 -2.39 1.31
CA HIS A 284 -8.86 -3.74 0.83
C HIS A 284 -7.61 -4.55 0.42
N PRO A 285 -6.65 -4.00 -0.36
CA PRO A 285 -5.33 -4.64 -0.53
C PRO A 285 -4.63 -5.01 0.79
N ILE A 286 -4.61 -4.08 1.76
CA ILE A 286 -4.05 -4.33 3.10
C ILE A 286 -4.83 -5.46 3.79
N GLY A 287 -6.16 -5.41 3.77
CA GLY A 287 -7.02 -6.43 4.37
C GLY A 287 -6.79 -7.83 3.78
N VAL A 288 -6.77 -7.96 2.46
CA VAL A 288 -6.46 -9.21 1.76
C VAL A 288 -5.09 -9.75 2.17
N MET A 289 -4.07 -8.89 2.19
CA MET A 289 -2.71 -9.30 2.58
C MET A 289 -2.63 -9.68 4.05
N MET A 290 -3.25 -8.91 4.95
CA MET A 290 -3.32 -9.23 6.38
C MET A 290 -4.00 -10.58 6.62
N ALA A 291 -5.08 -10.88 5.90
CA ALA A 291 -5.73 -12.19 6.00
C ALA A 291 -4.80 -13.33 5.55
N ALA A 292 -4.07 -13.15 4.44
CA ALA A 292 -3.08 -14.13 4.00
C ALA A 292 -1.95 -14.32 5.03
N LEU A 293 -1.41 -13.21 5.55
CA LEU A 293 -0.35 -13.21 6.57
C LEU A 293 -0.78 -13.90 7.86
N GLU A 294 -2.00 -13.60 8.34
CA GLU A 294 -2.57 -14.23 9.53
C GLU A 294 -2.67 -15.75 9.38
N MET A 295 -2.99 -16.25 8.19
CA MET A 295 -3.02 -17.69 7.89
C MET A 295 -1.63 -18.33 7.84
N VAL A 296 -0.64 -17.62 7.29
CA VAL A 296 0.74 -18.13 7.21
C VAL A 296 1.39 -18.14 8.59
N ALA A 297 1.14 -17.12 9.42
CA ALA A 297 1.66 -17.02 10.78
C ALA A 297 1.11 -18.11 11.72
N LYS A 298 -0.11 -18.60 11.51
CA LYS A 298 -0.70 -19.70 12.30
C LYS A 298 0.00 -21.07 12.08
N GLY A 299 0.91 -21.19 11.11
CA GLY A 299 1.60 -22.44 10.74
C GLY A 299 3.03 -22.66 11.27
N GLY A 300 3.62 -21.74 12.04
CA GLY A 300 5.01 -21.86 12.55
C GLY A 300 5.54 -20.58 13.24
N PRO A 301 6.58 -20.66 14.10
CA PRO A 301 6.60 -20.05 15.44
C PRO A 301 6.82 -18.53 15.50
N GLY A 302 6.27 -17.96 16.59
CA GLY A 302 6.33 -16.54 16.94
C GLY A 302 7.75 -16.01 17.06
N ASN A 303 7.98 -14.87 16.41
CA ASN A 303 9.10 -13.92 16.55
C ASN A 303 8.86 -12.67 15.68
N GLY A 304 7.61 -12.21 15.54
CA GLY A 304 7.27 -11.05 14.69
C GLY A 304 7.05 -11.35 13.20
N LYS A 305 7.19 -12.61 12.76
CA LYS A 305 6.83 -13.04 11.40
C LYS A 305 5.33 -12.93 11.13
N GLY A 306 4.97 -12.61 9.89
CA GLY A 306 3.59 -12.47 9.44
C GLY A 306 2.88 -11.21 9.95
N LYS A 307 3.63 -10.21 10.42
CA LYS A 307 3.09 -8.91 10.83
C LYS A 307 3.87 -7.79 10.16
N PHE A 308 3.19 -6.67 9.92
CA PHE A 308 3.83 -5.49 9.36
C PHE A 308 4.53 -4.68 10.44
N GLU A 309 5.68 -4.11 10.09
CA GLU A 309 6.38 -3.08 10.83
C GLU A 309 6.44 -1.81 9.97
N PHE A 310 5.91 -0.70 10.50
CA PHE A 310 5.96 0.59 9.82
C PHE A 310 7.31 1.25 10.07
N VAL A 311 7.93 1.72 8.98
CA VAL A 311 9.28 2.31 8.98
C VAL A 311 9.28 3.79 8.63
N GLN A 312 8.19 4.30 8.05
CA GLN A 312 8.06 5.70 7.71
C GLN A 312 6.58 6.12 7.69
N TYR A 313 6.32 7.35 8.14
CA TYR A 313 5.03 8.03 8.05
C TYR A 313 5.26 9.50 7.68
N GLN A 314 4.59 9.94 6.61
CA GLN A 314 4.67 11.29 6.08
C GLN A 314 3.28 11.81 5.74
N ARG A 315 3.16 13.12 5.57
CA ARG A 315 1.94 13.79 5.11
C ARG A 315 2.32 14.79 4.03
N SER A 316 1.47 14.96 3.01
CA SER A 316 1.68 15.95 1.95
C SER A 316 1.91 17.36 2.50
N ASN A 317 1.26 17.70 3.62
CA ASN A 317 1.36 18.95 4.33
C ASN A 317 0.73 18.83 5.73
N LEU A 318 1.04 19.77 6.63
CA LEU A 318 0.36 19.89 7.91
C LEU A 318 -0.86 20.82 7.76
N VAL A 319 -2.05 20.23 7.78
CA VAL A 319 -3.34 20.95 7.72
C VAL A 319 -3.49 21.89 8.91
N LYS A 320 -3.75 23.18 8.64
CA LYS A 320 -3.94 24.20 9.67
C LYS A 320 -5.34 24.81 9.64
N ARG A 321 -6.02 24.76 8.49
CA ARG A 321 -7.32 25.41 8.26
C ARG A 321 -8.33 24.41 7.70
N ALA A 322 -9.61 24.67 7.94
CA ALA A 322 -10.71 23.78 7.53
C ALA A 322 -10.87 23.61 6.01
N ASN A 323 -10.29 24.51 5.22
CA ASN A 323 -10.30 24.49 3.75
C ASN A 323 -9.01 23.95 3.13
N ASP A 324 -8.01 23.60 3.94
CA ASP A 324 -6.84 22.87 3.45
C ASP A 324 -7.24 21.41 3.12
N PHE A 325 -6.30 20.65 2.58
CA PHE A 325 -6.40 19.20 2.44
C PHE A 325 -5.03 18.58 2.70
N SER A 326 -4.98 17.27 2.97
CA SER A 326 -3.74 16.50 2.98
C SER A 326 -3.99 15.05 2.61
N VAL A 327 -2.94 14.37 2.15
CA VAL A 327 -2.89 12.91 2.05
C VAL A 327 -1.73 12.41 2.90
N SER A 328 -1.96 11.34 3.65
CA SER A 328 -0.93 10.67 4.44
C SER A 328 -0.29 9.52 3.67
N TYR A 329 0.99 9.29 3.92
CA TYR A 329 1.79 8.23 3.30
C TYR A 329 2.45 7.42 4.39
N ALA A 330 2.46 6.09 4.24
CA ALA A 330 3.16 5.22 5.16
C ALA A 330 3.92 4.15 4.39
N SER A 331 4.98 3.64 4.99
CA SER A 331 5.76 2.54 4.44
C SER A 331 6.00 1.50 5.51
N ALA A 332 5.78 0.25 5.16
CA ALA A 332 5.93 -0.89 6.05
C ALA A 332 6.50 -2.10 5.32
N TYR A 333 7.03 -3.04 6.08
CA TYR A 333 7.42 -4.36 5.59
C TYR A 333 6.88 -5.46 6.51
N ALA A 334 6.74 -6.68 6.01
CA ALA A 334 6.51 -7.88 6.81
C ALA A 334 7.50 -8.98 6.44
N ILE A 335 8.05 -9.62 7.47
CA ILE A 335 8.92 -10.80 7.33
C ILE A 335 8.04 -12.05 7.33
N ILE A 336 8.32 -12.99 6.42
CA ILE A 336 7.60 -14.27 6.30
C ILE A 336 8.49 -15.44 6.71
#